data_AF-A0A376WA57-F1
#
_entry.id   AF-A0A376WA57-F1
#
_cell.length_a   1.000
_cell.length_b   1.000
_cell.length_c   1.000
_cell.angle_alpha   90.00
_cell.angle_beta   90.00
_cell.angle_gamma   90.00
#
_symmetry.space_group_name_H-M   'P 1'
#
loop_
_entity.id
_entity.type
_entity.pdbx_description
1 polymer ?
#
loop_
_entity_poly.entity_id
_entity_poly.type
_entity_poly.pdbx_seq_one_letter_code
_entity_poly.pdbx_strand_id
1 'polypeptide(L)'
;MSANCSAHKKAVNDLNLNFQEGSFSVLIGTSGSGKSTTLKMINRLVEHDSGVIRFAGEEIRSLPVLELRRRMGYAIQSIGLFPHWSVAQNIATVPQLQKWSRGADRRSYRRINGATGAGAKFA
;
A
#
# COMPACT_ATOMS: atom_id res chain seq x y z
N MET A 1 -27.72 -3.82 -2.68
CA MET A 1 -27.61 -2.83 -1.59
C MET A 1 -27.03 -1.54 -2.15
N SER A 2 -27.89 -0.56 -2.40
CA SER A 2 -27.52 0.73 -3.00
C SER A 2 -26.91 1.63 -1.93
N ALA A 3 -25.68 2.08 -2.12
CA ALA A 3 -25.06 3.09 -1.28
C ALA A 3 -25.45 4.47 -1.82
N ASN A 4 -26.51 5.05 -1.24
CA ASN A 4 -26.83 6.46 -1.43
C ASN A 4 -25.69 7.29 -0.82
N CYS A 5 -24.83 7.84 -1.67
CA CYS A 5 -23.84 8.82 -1.26
C CYS A 5 -24.52 10.19 -1.20
N SER A 6 -24.90 10.64 -0.01
CA SER A 6 -25.37 12.01 0.21
C SER A 6 -24.23 12.98 -0.10
N ALA A 7 -24.42 13.88 -1.07
CA ALA A 7 -23.41 14.73 -1.70
C ALA A 7 -22.68 15.77 -0.80
N HIS A 8 -22.73 15.64 0.54
CA HIS A 8 -22.13 16.60 1.47
C HIS A 8 -21.32 16.00 2.64
N LYS A 9 -21.14 14.67 2.71
CA LYS A 9 -20.38 14.07 3.81
C LYS A 9 -18.90 13.90 3.43
N LYS A 10 -18.03 14.72 4.03
CA LYS A 10 -16.57 14.57 3.92
C LYS A 10 -16.14 13.18 4.40
N ALA A 11 -15.44 12.43 3.56
CA ALA A 11 -14.93 11.11 3.90
C ALA A 11 -13.81 11.17 4.95
N VAL A 12 -13.01 12.23 4.92
CA VAL A 12 -12.00 12.60 5.90
C VAL A 12 -12.10 14.11 6.12
N ASN A 13 -12.09 14.57 7.37
CA ASN A 13 -12.21 15.99 7.70
C ASN A 13 -11.11 16.38 8.68
N ASP A 14 -10.26 17.32 8.27
CA ASP A 14 -9.19 17.93 9.08
C ASP A 14 -8.33 16.93 9.88
N LEU A 15 -7.77 15.95 9.17
CA LEU A 15 -6.97 14.89 9.76
C LEU A 15 -5.50 15.28 9.78
N ASN A 16 -4.92 15.36 10.98
CA ASN A 16 -3.49 15.58 11.19
C ASN A 16 -2.85 14.32 11.79
N LEU A 17 -1.91 13.72 11.06
CA LEU A 17 -1.20 12.51 11.47
C LEU A 17 0.30 12.67 11.18
N ASN A 18 1.13 12.13 12.07
CA ASN A 18 2.56 12.04 11.88
C ASN A 18 3.04 10.65 12.26
N PHE A 19 3.76 9.98 11.35
CA PHE A 19 4.28 8.63 11.55
C PHE A 19 5.81 8.70 11.60
N GLN A 20 6.40 8.17 12.67
CA GLN A 20 7.85 8.11 12.82
C GLN A 20 8.43 6.96 12.01
N GLU A 21 9.64 7.13 11.48
CA GLU A 21 10.35 6.06 10.80
C GLU A 21 10.57 4.86 11.75
N GLY A 22 10.39 3.65 11.24
CA GLY A 22 10.51 2.42 12.04
C GLY A 22 9.34 2.16 13.00
N SER A 23 8.32 3.03 13.05
CA SER A 23 7.15 2.80 13.91
C SER A 23 6.16 1.79 13.30
N PHE A 24 5.52 1.01 14.17
CA PHE A 24 4.35 0.22 13.82
C PHE A 24 3.11 0.96 14.30
N SER A 25 2.33 1.50 13.37
CA SER A 25 1.16 2.33 13.67
C SER A 25 -0.13 1.67 13.18
N VAL A 26 -1.19 1.76 13.98
CA VAL A 26 -2.50 1.19 13.65
C VAL A 26 -3.55 2.29 13.61
N LEU A 27 -4.31 2.36 12.52
CA LEU A 27 -5.43 3.30 12.36
C LEU A 27 -6.76 2.56 12.59
N ILE A 28 -7.42 2.83 13.72
CA ILE A 28 -8.66 2.15 14.17
C ILE A 28 -9.85 3.11 14.10
N GLY A 29 -11.05 2.58 13.82
CA GLY A 29 -12.29 3.37 13.74
C GLY A 29 -13.44 2.58 13.14
N THR A 30 -14.68 3.08 13.27
CA THR A 30 -15.91 2.42 12.79
C THR A 30 -15.97 2.30 11.26
N SER A 31 -16.83 1.43 10.73
CA SER A 31 -17.03 1.35 9.27
C SER A 31 -17.44 2.71 8.70
N GLY A 32 -16.82 3.12 7.58
CA GLY A 32 -17.07 4.43 6.96
C GLY A 32 -16.36 5.63 7.62
N SER A 33 -15.51 5.42 8.65
CA SER A 33 -14.77 6.51 9.31
C SER A 33 -13.60 7.10 8.50
N GLY A 34 -13.46 6.77 7.22
CA GLY A 34 -12.41 7.31 6.35
C GLY A 34 -11.07 6.57 6.35
N LYS A 35 -10.85 5.53 7.17
CA LYS A 35 -9.55 4.81 7.27
C LYS A 35 -8.97 4.36 5.93
N SER A 36 -9.75 3.62 5.15
CA SER A 36 -9.31 3.11 3.85
C SER A 36 -9.11 4.24 2.86
N THR A 37 -9.88 5.33 2.98
CA THR A 37 -9.70 6.55 2.18
C THR A 37 -8.37 7.23 2.52
N THR A 38 -8.04 7.39 3.80
CA THR A 38 -6.74 7.91 4.26
C THR A 38 -5.58 7.09 3.73
N LEU A 39 -5.61 5.77 3.85
CA LEU A 39 -4.55 4.89 3.32
C LEU A 39 -4.43 4.99 1.78
N LYS A 40 -5.56 5.12 1.07
CA LYS A 40 -5.55 5.32 -0.39
C LYS A 40 -5.00 6.69 -0.78
N MET A 41 -5.24 7.75 0.00
CA MET A 41 -4.68 9.09 -0.25
C MET A 41 -3.17 9.12 -0.08
N ILE A 42 -2.64 8.46 0.97
CA ILE A 42 -1.18 8.38 1.21
C ILE A 42 -0.45 7.77 0.01
N ASN A 43 -1.00 6.71 -0.59
CA ASN A 43 -0.42 6.03 -1.76
C ASN A 43 -0.89 6.61 -3.11
N ARG A 44 -1.60 7.75 -3.10
CA ARG A 44 -2.21 8.40 -4.27
C ARG A 44 -3.02 7.45 -5.15
N LEU A 45 -3.78 6.54 -4.54
CA LEU A 45 -4.84 5.79 -5.22
C LEU A 45 -6.12 6.61 -5.36
N VAL A 46 -6.29 7.58 -4.46
CA VAL A 46 -7.31 8.64 -4.50
C VAL A 46 -6.58 9.94 -4.20
N GLU A 47 -6.83 11.01 -4.93
CA GLU A 47 -6.27 12.32 -4.63
C GLU A 47 -7.00 12.95 -3.44
N HIS A 48 -6.27 13.64 -2.56
CA HIS A 48 -6.88 14.36 -1.44
C HIS A 48 -7.42 15.72 -1.90
N ASP A 49 -8.55 16.18 -1.36
CA ASP A 49 -9.17 17.44 -1.83
C ASP A 49 -8.35 18.68 -1.40
N SER A 50 -7.73 18.64 -0.20
CA SER A 50 -6.99 19.76 0.39
C SER A 50 -5.92 19.26 1.36
N GLY A 51 -5.09 20.17 1.89
CA GLY A 51 -4.00 19.85 2.80
C GLY A 51 -2.73 19.35 2.11
N VAL A 52 -1.82 18.77 2.88
CA VAL A 52 -0.49 18.33 2.42
C VAL A 52 -0.20 16.95 3.02
N ILE A 53 0.25 16.02 2.19
CA ILE A 53 0.76 14.73 2.64
C ILE A 53 2.24 14.65 2.24
N ARG A 54 3.11 14.32 3.20
CA ARG A 54 4.55 14.17 2.97
C ARG A 54 5.00 12.74 3.24
N PHE A 55 5.89 12.24 2.39
CA PHE A 55 6.56 10.96 2.56
C PHE A 55 8.08 11.18 2.52
N ALA A 56 8.79 10.73 3.56
CA ALA A 56 10.23 10.95 3.70
C ALA A 56 10.65 12.43 3.53
N GLY A 57 9.84 13.35 4.04
CA GLY A 57 10.08 14.80 3.95
C GLY A 57 9.62 15.47 2.65
N GLU A 58 9.35 14.69 1.59
CA GLU A 58 8.91 15.18 0.28
C GLU A 58 7.38 15.18 0.18
N GLU A 59 6.81 16.18 -0.48
CA GLU A 59 5.36 16.22 -0.74
C GLU A 59 4.98 15.20 -1.83
N ILE A 60 3.91 14.42 -1.63
CA ILE A 60 3.60 13.27 -2.50
C ILE A 60 3.14 13.63 -3.91
N ARG A 61 2.57 14.82 -4.14
CA ARG A 61 2.17 15.32 -5.47
C ARG A 61 3.36 15.79 -6.28
N SER A 62 4.44 16.22 -5.65
CA SER A 62 5.70 16.55 -6.32
C SER A 62 6.40 15.33 -6.94
N LEU A 63 6.06 14.11 -6.48
CA LEU A 63 6.65 12.87 -6.95
C LEU A 63 5.83 12.23 -8.08
N PRO A 64 6.49 11.61 -9.09
CA PRO A 64 5.80 10.74 -10.03
C PRO A 64 5.09 9.59 -9.30
N VAL A 65 3.82 9.35 -9.64
CA VAL A 65 2.97 8.35 -8.95
C VAL A 65 3.59 6.95 -8.92
N LEU A 66 4.26 6.56 -10.00
CA LEU A 66 4.92 5.25 -10.10
C LEU A 66 6.09 5.13 -9.11
N GLU A 67 6.90 6.18 -8.96
CA GLU A 67 8.03 6.21 -8.05
C GLU A 67 7.59 6.21 -6.59
N LEU A 68 6.53 6.95 -6.26
CA LEU A 68 5.91 6.92 -4.92
C LEU A 68 5.47 5.50 -4.56
N ARG A 69 4.71 4.84 -5.44
CA ARG A 69 4.18 3.48 -5.22
C ARG A 69 5.26 2.41 -5.17
N ARG A 70 6.39 2.61 -5.84
CA ARG A 70 7.55 1.70 -5.77
C ARG A 70 8.33 1.83 -4.47
N ARG A 71 8.28 3.00 -3.82
CA ARG A 71 8.89 3.25 -2.51
C ARG A 71 8.00 2.80 -1.34
N MET A 72 6.71 2.57 -1.58
CA MET A 72 5.74 2.14 -0.56
C MET A 72 5.17 0.75 -0.84
N GLY A 73 5.41 -0.21 0.05
CA GLY A 73 4.69 -1.49 0.02
C GLY A 73 3.21 -1.29 0.38
N TYR A 74 2.29 -1.75 -0.48
CA TYR A 74 0.85 -1.61 -0.25
C TYR A 74 0.15 -2.97 -0.32
N ALA A 75 -0.31 -3.46 0.83
CA ALA A 75 -1.11 -4.67 0.94
C ALA A 75 -2.60 -4.30 1.00
N ILE A 76 -3.35 -4.66 -0.05
CA ILE A 76 -4.80 -4.43 -0.14
C ILE A 76 -5.58 -5.52 0.59
N GLN A 77 -6.80 -5.17 1.03
CA GLN A 77 -7.72 -6.10 1.69
C GLN A 77 -8.20 -7.23 0.77
N SER A 78 -8.27 -7.00 -0.54
CA SER A 78 -8.61 -8.02 -1.55
C SER A 78 -7.35 -8.61 -2.17
N ILE A 79 -7.40 -9.88 -2.61
CA ILE A 79 -6.26 -10.56 -3.23
C ILE A 79 -5.84 -9.81 -4.52
N GLY A 80 -4.59 -9.32 -4.53
CA GLY A 80 -3.97 -8.64 -5.69
C GLY A 80 -2.92 -9.50 -6.38
N LEU A 81 -3.06 -10.82 -6.34
CA LEU A 81 -2.12 -11.77 -6.93
C LEU A 81 -2.52 -12.12 -8.37
N PHE A 82 -1.52 -12.40 -9.21
CA PHE A 82 -1.73 -12.97 -10.53
C PHE A 82 -2.01 -14.47 -10.36
N PRO A 83 -3.25 -14.94 -10.63
CA PRO A 83 -3.68 -16.30 -10.29
C PRO A 83 -3.01 -17.38 -11.15
N HIS A 84 -2.49 -16.98 -12.32
CA HIS A 84 -1.78 -17.86 -13.25
C HIS A 84 -0.27 -17.87 -13.00
N TRP A 85 0.22 -17.20 -11.95
CA TRP A 85 1.62 -17.15 -11.57
C TRP A 85 1.84 -17.92 -10.27
N SER A 86 3.00 -18.56 -10.16
CA SER A 86 3.46 -19.13 -8.90
C SER A 86 3.63 -18.07 -7.81
N VAL A 87 3.66 -18.51 -6.55
CA VAL A 87 3.98 -17.64 -5.40
C VAL A 87 5.31 -16.93 -5.60
N ALA A 88 6.33 -17.63 -6.12
CA ALA A 88 7.64 -17.05 -6.39
C ALA A 88 7.59 -15.95 -7.45
N GLN A 89 6.84 -16.16 -8.54
CA GLN A 89 6.65 -15.15 -9.58
C GLN A 89 5.90 -13.92 -9.05
N ASN A 90 4.83 -14.13 -8.27
CA ASN A 90 4.10 -13.03 -7.63
C ASN A 90 5.02 -12.19 -6.72
N ILE A 91 5.82 -12.83 -5.87
CA ILE A 91 6.77 -12.15 -4.97
C ILE A 91 7.87 -11.40 -5.75
N ALA A 92 8.38 -11.99 -6.84
CA ALA A 92 9.46 -11.43 -7.63
C ALA A 92 9.05 -10.23 -8.51
N THR A 93 7.75 -10.00 -8.71
CA THR A 93 7.22 -8.92 -9.58
C THR A 93 7.83 -7.55 -9.29
N VAL A 94 7.80 -7.10 -8.03
CA VAL A 94 8.30 -5.77 -7.64
C VAL A 94 9.84 -5.68 -7.73
N PRO A 95 10.62 -6.64 -7.20
CA PRO A 95 12.06 -6.69 -7.41
C PRO A 95 12.48 -6.62 -8.89
N GLN A 96 11.76 -7.32 -9.79
CA GLN A 96 12.04 -7.30 -11.22
C GLN A 96 11.74 -5.94 -11.86
N LEU A 97 10.63 -5.30 -11.49
CA LEU A 97 10.29 -3.95 -11.96
C LEU A 97 11.31 -2.90 -11.50
N GLN A 98 11.93 -3.11 -10.33
CA GLN A 98 13.01 -2.30 -9.79
C GLN A 98 14.40 -2.69 -10.33
N LYS A 99 14.47 -3.66 -11.27
CA LYS A 99 15.70 -4.17 -11.88
C LYS A 99 16.73 -4.67 -10.85
N TRP A 100 16.28 -5.29 -9.76
CA TRP A 100 17.18 -5.88 -8.77
C TRP A 100 18.01 -7.01 -9.37
N SER A 101 19.22 -7.22 -8.85
CA SER A 101 20.05 -8.36 -9.29
C SER A 101 19.38 -9.68 -8.95
N ARG A 102 19.63 -10.73 -9.76
CA ARG A 102 19.06 -12.07 -9.52
C ARG A 102 19.34 -12.62 -8.11
N GLY A 103 20.48 -12.23 -7.53
CA GLY A 103 20.85 -12.58 -6.15
C GLY A 103 20.01 -11.85 -5.09
N ALA A 104 19.67 -10.57 -5.32
CA ALA A 104 18.80 -9.80 -4.44
C ALA A 104 17.35 -10.29 -4.49
N ASP A 105 16.84 -10.66 -5.68
CA ASP A 105 15.51 -11.24 -5.86
C ASP A 105 15.34 -12.56 -5.07
N ARG A 106 16.30 -13.50 -5.21
CA ARG A 106 16.28 -14.77 -4.45
C ARG A 106 16.32 -14.57 -2.93
N ARG A 107 17.07 -13.57 -2.43
CA ARG A 107 17.10 -13.26 -0.98
C ARG A 107 15.76 -12.74 -0.50
N SER A 108 15.13 -11.84 -1.26
CA SER A 108 13.81 -11.29 -0.94
C SER A 108 12.74 -12.37 -0.91
N TYR A 109 12.73 -13.26 -1.90
CA TYR A 109 11.82 -14.42 -1.93
C TYR A 109 11.96 -15.28 -0.67
N ARG A 110 13.19 -15.67 -0.29
CA ARG A 110 13.41 -16.46 0.93
C ARG A 110 12.91 -15.74 2.18
N ARG A 111 13.16 -14.43 2.28
CA ARG A 111 12.75 -13.63 3.44
C ARG A 111 11.24 -13.55 3.57
N ILE A 112 10.53 -13.31 2.47
CA ILE A 112 9.06 -13.20 2.44
C ILE A 112 8.42 -14.57 2.67
N ASN A 113 8.91 -15.63 2.01
CA ASN A 113 8.39 -16.97 2.20
C ASN A 113 8.61 -17.48 3.65
N GLY A 114 9.79 -17.22 4.22
CA GLY A 114 10.08 -17.55 5.63
C GLY A 114 9.21 -16.78 6.63
N ALA A 115 8.86 -15.53 6.34
CA ALA A 115 8.00 -14.71 7.21
C ALA A 115 6.50 -15.05 7.10
N THR A 116 6.05 -15.59 5.96
CA THR A 116 4.63 -15.83 5.67
C THR A 116 4.21 -17.29 5.79
N GLY A 117 5.14 -18.24 5.74
CA GLY A 117 4.82 -19.67 5.68
C GLY A 117 4.07 -20.08 4.40
N ALA A 118 4.08 -19.23 3.36
CA ALA A 118 3.27 -19.40 2.15
C ALA A 118 3.60 -20.68 1.35
N GLY A 119 4.79 -21.27 1.56
CA GLY A 119 5.19 -22.54 0.94
C GLY A 119 4.31 -23.76 1.28
N ALA A 120 3.45 -23.69 2.31
CA ALA A 120 2.63 -24.82 2.75
C ALA A 120 1.15 -24.76 2.31
N LYS A 121 0.66 -23.68 1.68
CA LYS A 121 -0.78 -23.46 1.46
C LYS A 121 -1.22 -23.22 0.01
N PHE A 122 -0.31 -23.27 -0.96
CA PHE A 122 -0.63 -23.00 -2.37
C PHE A 122 -0.03 -24.03 -3.35
N ALA A 123 0.21 -25.26 -2.87
CA ALA A 123 0.53 -26.42 -3.70
C ALA A 123 -0.73 -27.27 -3.87
#